data_AF-A0A916PID2-F1
#
_entry.id   AF-A0A916PID2-F1
#
_cell.length_a   1.000
_cell.length_b   1.000
_cell.length_c   1.000
_cell.angle_alpha   90.00
_cell.angle_beta   90.00
_cell.angle_gamma   90.00
#
_symmetry.space_group_name_H-M   'P 1'
#
loop_
_entity.id
_entity.type
_entity.pdbx_description
1 polymer ?
#
loop_
_entity_poly.entity_id
_entity_poly.type
_entity_poly.pdbx_seq_one_letter_code
_entity_poly.pdbx_strand_id
1 'polypeptide(L)'
;MHLTETIMWILFNVFVLGMLALDLGVFHRKAHEVKFKEAIIWSVVWIVLALIFNLLVYFWHGTQAAVEFLTGYLIEKSLSVDNIFVFLMIFTYFGVKPMYQHKVLFWGILGAIIMRAIFIFAGITLIKIFHPIIYVFGIFLVFTGVKMALQKDREIHPERNPVLKVFRRLFKITPNYVDGKFFL
;
A
#
# COMPACT_ATOMS: atom_id res chain seq x y z
N MET A 1 11.71 -28.89 16.91
CA MET A 1 10.57 -28.36 16.14
C MET A 1 10.59 -26.83 16.09
N HIS A 2 10.65 -26.10 17.22
CA HIS A 2 10.71 -24.63 17.23
C HIS A 2 11.94 -23.99 16.55
N LEU A 3 13.11 -24.63 16.59
CA LEU A 3 14.31 -24.09 15.93
C LEU A 3 14.15 -24.02 14.41
N THR A 4 13.49 -25.03 13.82
CA THR A 4 13.25 -25.13 12.38
C THR A 4 12.24 -24.09 11.92
N GLU A 5 11.17 -23.84 12.69
CA GLU A 5 10.20 -22.78 12.43
C GLU A 5 10.84 -21.38 12.50
N THR A 6 11.64 -21.11 13.55
CA THR A 6 12.33 -19.81 13.69
C THR A 6 13.31 -19.58 12.54
N ILE A 7 14.05 -20.61 12.11
CA ILE A 7 14.96 -20.54 10.96
C ILE A 7 14.18 -20.27 9.66
N MET A 8 13.02 -20.91 9.45
CA MET A 8 12.17 -20.64 8.27
C MET A 8 11.65 -19.20 8.27
N TRP A 9 11.23 -18.65 9.43
CA TRP A 9 10.83 -17.25 9.55
C TRP A 9 11.98 -16.28 9.28
N ILE A 10 13.18 -16.57 9.76
CA ILE A 10 14.37 -15.75 9.49
C ILE A 10 14.71 -15.79 8.00
N LEU A 11 14.75 -16.98 7.39
CA LEU A 11 14.99 -17.15 5.96
C LEU A 11 13.97 -16.42 5.10
N PHE A 12 12.68 -16.54 5.44
CA PHE A 12 11.60 -15.85 4.74
C PHE A 12 11.77 -14.32 4.82
N ASN A 13 12.07 -13.77 6.01
CA ASN A 13 12.30 -12.33 6.15
C ASN A 13 13.54 -11.86 5.38
N VAL A 14 14.64 -12.60 5.43
CA VAL A 14 15.86 -12.29 4.67
C VAL A 14 15.59 -12.35 3.16
N PHE A 15 14.82 -13.35 2.69
CA PHE A 15 14.42 -13.46 1.30
C PHE A 15 13.54 -12.28 0.86
N VAL A 16 12.53 -11.90 1.66
CA VAL A 16 11.66 -10.75 1.37
C VAL A 16 12.46 -9.44 1.34
N LEU A 17 13.34 -9.22 2.32
CA LEU A 17 14.21 -8.04 2.35
C LEU A 17 15.19 -8.02 1.17
N GLY A 18 15.70 -9.18 0.76
CA GLY A 18 16.57 -9.34 -0.40
C GLY A 18 15.87 -9.09 -1.73
N MET A 19 14.67 -9.63 -1.93
CA MET A 19 13.84 -9.34 -3.10
C MET A 19 13.47 -7.87 -3.16
N LEU A 20 13.08 -7.26 -2.03
CA LEU A 20 12.88 -5.82 -1.97
C LEU A 20 14.15 -5.09 -2.38
N ALA A 21 15.30 -5.36 -1.77
CA ALA A 21 16.55 -4.69 -2.13
C ALA A 21 16.92 -4.83 -3.62
N LEU A 22 16.63 -5.97 -4.24
CA LEU A 22 16.83 -6.20 -5.68
C LEU A 22 15.87 -5.40 -6.57
N ASP A 23 14.58 -5.45 -6.26
CA ASP A 23 13.54 -4.69 -6.97
C ASP A 23 13.82 -3.18 -6.89
N LEU A 24 14.44 -2.74 -5.80
CA LEU A 24 14.77 -1.34 -5.51
C LEU A 24 16.12 -0.88 -6.07
N GLY A 25 17.13 -1.76 -6.08
CA GLY A 25 18.48 -1.44 -6.50
C GLY A 25 18.71 -1.55 -8.00
N VAL A 26 17.99 -2.46 -8.67
CA VAL A 26 18.28 -2.85 -10.06
C VAL A 26 17.13 -2.50 -11.01
N PHE A 27 15.88 -2.53 -10.55
CA PHE A 27 14.72 -2.38 -11.42
C PHE A 27 14.12 -0.96 -11.38
N HIS A 28 14.22 -0.30 -12.53
CA HIS A 28 13.37 0.82 -12.98
C HIS A 28 13.71 2.25 -12.50
N ARG A 29 14.71 2.83 -13.18
CA ARG A 29 14.92 4.28 -13.35
C ARG A 29 13.91 4.98 -14.28
N LYS A 30 12.98 4.26 -14.92
CA LYS A 30 12.04 4.83 -15.91
C LYS A 30 10.59 4.64 -15.46
N ALA A 31 9.98 5.73 -15.05
CA ALA A 31 8.55 5.81 -14.77
C ALA A 31 7.79 5.64 -16.09
N HIS A 32 7.23 4.45 -16.33
CA HIS A 32 6.20 4.28 -17.34
C HIS A 32 4.85 4.47 -16.65
N GLU A 33 4.11 5.50 -17.05
CA GLU A 33 2.77 5.73 -16.52
C GLU A 33 1.83 4.66 -17.10
N VAL A 34 1.53 3.63 -16.32
CA VAL A 34 0.50 2.66 -16.67
C VAL A 34 -0.84 3.39 -16.65
N LYS A 35 -1.53 3.46 -17.79
CA LYS A 35 -2.83 4.11 -17.87
C LYS A 35 -3.85 3.31 -17.04
N PHE A 36 -4.81 3.99 -16.42
CA PHE A 36 -5.85 3.35 -15.59
C PHE A 36 -6.56 2.18 -16.28
N LYS A 37 -6.83 2.30 -17.59
CA LYS A 37 -7.43 1.24 -18.40
C LYS A 37 -6.53 0.01 -18.53
N GLU A 38 -5.24 0.21 -18.75
CA GLU A 38 -4.26 -0.88 -18.84
C GLU A 38 -4.12 -1.58 -17.48
N ALA A 39 -4.08 -0.82 -16.39
CA ALA A 39 -4.01 -1.37 -15.03
C ALA A 39 -5.22 -2.26 -14.68
N ILE A 40 -6.44 -1.86 -15.08
CA ILE A 40 -7.64 -2.68 -14.89
C ILE A 40 -7.55 -3.97 -15.69
N ILE A 41 -7.17 -3.89 -16.97
CA ILE A 41 -7.05 -5.07 -17.84
C ILE A 41 -6.06 -6.07 -17.23
N TRP A 42 -4.87 -5.59 -16.83
CA TRP A 42 -3.88 -6.43 -16.17
C TRP A 42 -4.42 -7.06 -14.88
N SER A 43 -5.12 -6.29 -14.03
CA SER A 43 -5.72 -6.84 -12.81
C SER A 43 -6.73 -7.94 -13.10
N VAL A 44 -7.59 -7.76 -14.10
CA VAL A 44 -8.58 -8.77 -14.52
C VAL A 44 -7.89 -10.02 -15.07
N VAL A 45 -6.87 -9.87 -15.91
CA VAL A 45 -6.10 -11.01 -16.45
C VAL A 45 -5.52 -11.85 -15.31
N TRP A 46 -4.90 -11.22 -14.31
CA TRP A 46 -4.35 -11.94 -13.16
C TRP A 46 -5.42 -12.61 -12.30
N ILE A 47 -6.59 -11.99 -12.12
CA ILE A 47 -7.71 -12.59 -11.39
C ILE A 47 -8.23 -13.81 -12.13
N VAL A 48 -8.46 -13.71 -13.45
CA VAL A 48 -8.93 -14.83 -14.26
C VAL A 48 -7.93 -15.99 -14.23
N LEU A 49 -6.63 -15.69 -14.35
CA LEU A 49 -5.60 -16.72 -14.30
C LEU A 49 -5.55 -17.43 -12.93
N ALA A 50 -5.71 -16.69 -11.84
CA ALA A 50 -5.82 -17.27 -10.49
C ALA A 50 -7.09 -18.15 -10.33
N LEU A 51 -8.21 -17.74 -10.91
CA LEU A 51 -9.45 -18.53 -10.88
C LEU A 51 -9.37 -19.80 -11.73
N ILE A 52 -8.73 -19.73 -12.91
CA ILE A 52 -8.44 -20.92 -13.72
C ILE A 52 -7.54 -21.89 -12.94
N PHE A 53 -6.51 -21.37 -12.29
CA PHE A 53 -5.65 -22.20 -11.44
C PHE A 53 -6.43 -22.83 -10.29
N ASN A 54 -7.32 -22.08 -9.62
CA ASN A 54 -8.20 -22.62 -8.59
C ASN A 54 -9.09 -23.75 -9.10
N LEU A 55 -9.60 -23.66 -10.33
CA LEU A 55 -10.35 -24.74 -10.96
C LEU A 55 -9.48 -25.98 -11.20
N LEU A 56 -8.22 -25.81 -11.60
CA LEU A 56 -7.28 -26.94 -11.72
C LEU A 56 -7.03 -27.60 -10.35
N VAL A 57 -6.86 -26.80 -9.30
CA VAL A 57 -6.73 -27.29 -7.92
C VAL A 57 -7.99 -28.06 -7.50
N TYR A 58 -9.17 -27.56 -7.86
CA TYR A 58 -10.44 -28.23 -7.59
C TYR A 58 -10.51 -29.61 -8.25
N PHE A 59 -10.10 -29.74 -9.52
CA PHE A 59 -10.13 -31.01 -10.24
C PHE A 59 -9.07 -32.02 -9.76
N TRP A 60 -7.90 -31.56 -9.32
CA TRP A 60 -6.79 -32.46 -8.95
C TRP A 60 -6.72 -32.76 -7.45
N HIS A 61 -6.99 -31.77 -6.60
CA HIS A 61 -6.84 -31.85 -5.14
C HIS A 61 -8.17 -31.77 -4.39
N GLY A 62 -9.29 -31.62 -5.10
CA GLY A 62 -10.63 -31.61 -4.54
C GLY A 62 -11.05 -30.27 -3.95
N THR A 63 -12.28 -30.24 -3.42
CA THR A 63 -12.96 -29.02 -2.97
C THR A 63 -12.21 -28.29 -1.85
N GLN A 64 -11.65 -29.02 -0.89
CA GLN A 64 -11.03 -28.40 0.29
C GLN A 64 -9.79 -27.57 -0.09
N ALA A 65 -8.89 -28.14 -0.87
CA ALA A 65 -7.68 -27.44 -1.34
C ALA A 65 -8.04 -26.22 -2.21
N ALA A 66 -9.09 -26.31 -3.04
CA ALA A 66 -9.55 -25.18 -3.84
C ALA A 66 -10.15 -24.06 -2.97
N VAL A 67 -10.93 -24.39 -1.94
CA VAL A 67 -11.45 -23.38 -1.01
C VAL A 67 -10.32 -22.72 -0.23
N GLU A 68 -9.33 -23.48 0.24
CA GLU A 68 -8.17 -22.94 0.93
C GLU A 68 -7.35 -22.01 0.02
N PHE A 69 -7.07 -22.42 -1.22
CA PHE A 69 -6.40 -21.58 -2.22
C PHE A 69 -7.18 -20.30 -2.50
N LEU A 70 -8.47 -20.40 -2.81
CA LEU A 70 -9.31 -19.25 -3.14
C LEU A 70 -9.43 -18.28 -1.95
N THR A 71 -9.57 -18.81 -0.74
CA THR A 71 -9.64 -18.01 0.49
C THR A 71 -8.33 -17.27 0.72
N GLY A 72 -7.19 -17.96 0.61
CA GLY A 72 -5.86 -17.34 0.70
C GLY A 72 -5.68 -16.24 -0.33
N TYR A 73 -5.99 -16.52 -1.60
CA TYR A 73 -5.92 -15.56 -2.69
C TYR A 73 -6.76 -14.31 -2.42
N LEU A 74 -8.01 -14.47 -1.98
CA LEU A 74 -8.90 -13.35 -1.69
C LEU A 74 -8.41 -12.52 -0.49
N ILE A 75 -7.86 -13.16 0.54
CA ILE A 75 -7.27 -12.47 1.70
C ILE A 75 -6.06 -11.63 1.23
N GLU A 76 -5.14 -12.23 0.49
CA GLU A 76 -3.95 -11.53 -0.03
C GLU A 76 -4.31 -10.37 -0.96
N LYS A 77 -5.29 -10.58 -1.85
CA LYS A 77 -5.78 -9.54 -2.76
C LYS A 77 -6.45 -8.41 -1.98
N SER A 78 -7.25 -8.71 -0.97
CA SER A 78 -7.95 -7.72 -0.15
C SER A 78 -6.95 -6.86 0.65
N LEU A 79 -5.94 -7.49 1.26
CA LEU A 79 -4.85 -6.78 1.95
C LEU A 79 -4.05 -5.86 1.02
N SER A 80 -3.85 -6.28 -0.23
CA SER A 80 -3.15 -5.47 -1.23
C SER A 80 -3.97 -4.24 -1.67
N VAL A 81 -5.30 -4.41 -1.84
CA VAL A 81 -6.20 -3.32 -2.24
C VAL A 81 -6.31 -2.25 -1.14
N ASP A 82 -6.42 -2.67 0.12
CA ASP A 82 -6.45 -1.76 1.27
C ASP A 82 -5.20 -0.85 1.31
N ASN A 83 -4.03 -1.45 1.12
CA ASN A 83 -2.77 -0.71 1.08
C ASN A 83 -2.73 0.33 -0.06
N ILE A 84 -3.11 -0.05 -1.29
CA ILE A 84 -3.11 0.86 -2.45
C ILE A 84 -4.07 2.04 -2.23
N PHE A 85 -5.23 1.79 -1.63
CA PHE A 85 -6.23 2.81 -1.37
C PHE A 85 -5.69 3.92 -0.44
N VAL A 86 -5.00 3.55 0.64
CA VAL A 86 -4.33 4.50 1.54
C VAL A 86 -3.30 5.35 0.78
N PHE A 87 -2.48 4.74 -0.07
CA PHE A 87 -1.49 5.48 -0.87
C PHE A 87 -2.13 6.45 -1.86
N LEU A 88 -3.18 6.04 -2.57
CA LEU A 88 -3.91 6.90 -3.49
C LEU A 88 -4.50 8.12 -2.78
N MET A 89 -5.05 7.93 -1.58
CA MET A 89 -5.58 9.02 -0.77
C MET A 89 -4.48 9.99 -0.35
N ILE A 90 -3.34 9.49 0.12
CA ILE A 90 -2.18 10.30 0.47
C ILE A 90 -1.69 11.10 -0.74
N PHE A 91 -1.52 10.46 -1.91
CA PHE A 91 -1.05 11.14 -3.12
C PHE A 91 -2.02 12.21 -3.60
N THR A 92 -3.32 11.93 -3.57
CA THR A 92 -4.37 12.88 -3.94
C THR A 92 -4.39 14.05 -2.97
N TYR A 93 -4.30 13.77 -1.67
CA TYR A 93 -4.30 14.78 -0.62
C TYR A 93 -3.10 15.74 -0.72
N PHE A 94 -1.91 15.22 -1.05
CA PHE A 94 -0.68 16.02 -1.18
C PHE A 94 -0.40 16.50 -2.62
N GLY A 95 -1.23 16.17 -3.60
CA GLY A 95 -1.04 16.56 -5.00
C GLY A 95 0.25 16.00 -5.62
N VAL A 96 0.62 14.76 -5.29
CA VAL A 96 1.87 14.14 -5.75
C VAL A 96 1.80 13.82 -7.24
N LYS A 97 2.63 14.50 -8.04
CA LYS A 97 2.75 14.24 -9.49
C LYS A 97 3.11 12.77 -9.77
N PRO A 98 2.56 12.14 -10.82
CA PRO A 98 2.76 10.71 -11.12
C PRO A 98 4.23 10.26 -11.16
N MET A 99 5.13 11.09 -11.71
CA MET A 99 6.57 10.82 -11.76
C MET A 99 7.20 10.56 -10.38
N TYR A 100 6.66 11.14 -9.31
CA TYR A 100 7.16 10.95 -7.94
C TYR A 100 6.41 9.86 -7.16
N GLN A 101 5.24 9.42 -7.64
CA GLN A 101 4.41 8.45 -6.92
C GLN A 101 5.16 7.15 -6.65
N HIS A 102 5.92 6.63 -7.63
CA HIS A 102 6.71 5.40 -7.44
C HIS A 102 7.76 5.54 -6.32
N LYS A 103 8.46 6.69 -6.26
CA LYS A 103 9.47 6.94 -5.21
C LYS A 103 8.84 7.10 -3.83
N VAL A 104 7.71 7.80 -3.74
CA VAL A 104 7.01 7.99 -2.46
C VAL A 104 6.36 6.69 -2.01
N LEU A 105 5.78 5.91 -2.95
CA LEU A 105 5.22 4.59 -2.71
C LEU A 105 6.30 3.66 -2.14
N PHE A 106 7.50 3.69 -2.72
CA PHE A 106 8.61 2.90 -2.23
C PHE A 106 8.94 3.20 -0.76
N TRP A 107 9.24 4.45 -0.43
CA TRP A 107 9.56 4.83 0.96
C TRP A 107 8.38 4.57 1.90
N GLY A 108 7.14 4.71 1.39
CA GLY A 108 5.92 4.39 2.12
C GLY A 108 5.78 2.91 2.45
N ILE A 109 6.01 2.01 1.49
CA ILE A 109 5.95 0.55 1.69
C ILE A 109 7.06 0.12 2.65
N LEU A 110 8.28 0.60 2.47
CA LEU A 110 9.40 0.28 3.37
C LEU A 110 9.09 0.73 4.81
N GLY A 111 8.60 1.96 4.98
CA GLY A 111 8.17 2.47 6.27
C GLY A 111 7.02 1.66 6.87
N ALA A 112 6.01 1.28 6.07
CA ALA A 112 4.88 0.47 6.52
C ALA A 112 5.32 -0.93 6.97
N ILE A 113 6.25 -1.57 6.27
CA ILE A 113 6.81 -2.89 6.66
C ILE A 113 7.57 -2.76 7.99
N ILE A 114 8.39 -1.72 8.16
CA ILE A 114 9.12 -1.47 9.41
C ILE A 114 8.14 -1.23 10.57
N MET A 115 7.16 -0.34 10.38
CA MET A 115 6.12 -0.08 11.38
C MET A 115 5.35 -1.36 11.74
N ARG A 116 5.03 -2.17 10.73
CA ARG A 116 4.36 -3.47 10.92
C ARG A 116 5.24 -4.43 11.72
N ALA A 117 6.53 -4.53 11.42
CA ALA A 117 7.47 -5.35 12.19
C ALA A 117 7.54 -4.89 13.66
N ILE A 118 7.66 -3.58 13.89
CA ILE A 118 7.66 -3.00 15.25
C ILE A 118 6.35 -3.37 15.98
N PHE A 119 5.19 -3.22 15.35
CA PHE A 119 3.91 -3.58 15.95
C PHE A 119 3.76 -5.07 16.27
N ILE A 120 4.32 -5.95 15.44
CA ILE A 120 4.33 -7.40 15.67
C ILE A 120 5.22 -7.74 16.88
N PHE A 121 6.45 -7.20 16.93
CA PHE A 121 7.38 -7.45 18.03
C PHE A 121 6.94 -6.81 19.35
N ALA A 122 6.27 -5.66 19.30
CA ALA A 122 5.71 -4.97 20.47
C ALA A 122 4.43 -5.64 21.03
N GLY A 123 4.17 -6.91 20.68
CA GLY A 123 2.88 -7.59 20.79
C GLY A 123 2.15 -7.60 22.15
N ILE A 124 0.87 -8.01 22.05
CA ILE A 124 -0.19 -8.26 23.05
C ILE A 124 -0.62 -7.06 23.91
N THR A 125 0.29 -6.23 24.43
CA THR A 125 -0.10 -5.07 25.26
C THR A 125 -0.76 -3.97 24.42
N LEU A 126 -0.39 -3.86 23.14
CA LEU A 126 -0.87 -2.79 22.25
C LEU A 126 -2.23 -3.11 21.60
N ILE A 127 -2.54 -4.38 21.34
CA ILE A 127 -3.72 -4.81 20.57
C ILE A 127 -5.04 -4.46 21.30
N LYS A 128 -5.08 -4.54 22.63
CA LYS A 128 -6.26 -4.18 23.42
C LYS A 128 -6.60 -2.68 23.35
N ILE A 129 -5.61 -1.82 23.11
CA ILE A 129 -5.79 -0.36 23.01
C ILE A 129 -6.14 0.06 21.57
N PHE A 130 -5.71 -0.72 20.57
CA PHE A 130 -5.88 -0.37 19.15
C PHE A 130 -7.18 -0.86 18.52
N HIS A 131 -7.92 -1.78 19.14
CA HIS A 131 -9.20 -2.26 18.61
C HIS A 131 -10.21 -1.14 18.27
N PRO A 132 -10.38 -0.07 19.10
CA PRO A 132 -11.22 1.07 18.74
C PRO A 132 -10.70 1.87 17.53
N ILE A 133 -9.37 1.94 17.36
CA ILE A 133 -8.75 2.72 16.29
C ILE A 133 -9.02 2.11 14.91
N ILE A 134 -9.18 0.79 14.84
CA ILE A 134 -9.52 0.08 13.60
C ILE A 134 -10.88 0.52 13.07
N TYR A 135 -11.90 0.65 13.92
CA TYR A 135 -13.23 1.14 13.50
C TYR A 135 -13.19 2.59 13.03
N VAL A 136 -12.43 3.45 13.73
CA VAL A 136 -12.24 4.85 13.34
C VAL A 136 -11.55 4.94 11.98
N PHE A 137 -10.49 4.16 11.77
CA PHE A 137 -9.81 4.08 10.47
C PHE A 137 -10.74 3.56 9.38
N GLY A 138 -11.50 2.49 9.65
CA GLY A 138 -12.46 1.94 8.69
C GLY A 138 -13.51 2.95 8.23
N ILE A 139 -14.15 3.66 9.17
CA ILE A 139 -15.11 4.73 8.85
C ILE A 139 -14.43 5.85 8.06
N PHE A 140 -13.23 6.26 8.46
CA PHE A 140 -12.46 7.30 7.77
C PHE A 140 -12.14 6.90 6.32
N LEU A 141 -11.70 5.65 6.08
CA LEU A 141 -11.40 5.13 4.75
C LEU A 141 -12.64 5.04 3.85
N VAL A 142 -13.77 4.59 4.39
CA VAL A 142 -15.04 4.55 3.64
C VAL A 142 -15.46 5.97 3.25
N PHE A 143 -15.44 6.91 4.20
CA PHE A 143 -15.82 8.30 3.95
C PHE A 143 -14.93 8.96 2.89
N THR A 144 -13.62 8.81 3.02
CA THR A 144 -12.64 9.39 2.09
C THR A 144 -12.70 8.72 0.71
N GLY A 145 -12.94 7.41 0.65
CA GLY A 145 -13.08 6.68 -0.60
C GLY A 145 -14.30 7.10 -1.39
N VAL A 146 -15.43 7.24 -0.71
CA VAL A 146 -16.66 7.80 -1.30
C VAL A 146 -16.43 9.22 -1.76
N LYS A 147 -15.77 10.07 -0.94
CA LYS A 147 -15.45 11.46 -1.32
C LYS A 147 -14.56 11.54 -2.56
N MET A 148 -13.53 10.70 -2.66
CA MET A 148 -12.62 10.65 -3.81
C MET A 148 -13.32 10.13 -5.07
N ALA A 149 -14.19 9.11 -4.95
CA ALA A 149 -14.96 8.59 -6.08
C ALA A 149 -15.95 9.62 -6.65
N LEU A 150 -16.47 10.50 -5.80
CA LEU A 150 -17.44 11.55 -6.16
C LEU A 150 -16.79 12.85 -6.62
N GLN A 151 -15.56 13.16 -6.19
CA GLN A 151 -14.81 14.35 -6.62
C GLN A 151 -13.99 14.04 -7.88
N LYS A 152 -14.65 14.02 -9.05
CA LYS A 152 -13.97 13.73 -10.32
C LYS A 152 -13.16 14.88 -10.93
N ASP A 153 -13.47 16.15 -10.63
CA ASP A 153 -12.79 17.28 -11.27
C ASP A 153 -12.88 18.57 -10.43
N ARG A 154 -12.12 18.66 -9.33
CA ARG A 154 -11.79 19.98 -8.76
C ARG A 154 -10.35 20.00 -8.32
N GLU A 155 -9.58 20.90 -8.92
CA GLU A 155 -8.28 21.35 -8.45
C GLU A 155 -8.36 21.57 -6.94
N ILE A 156 -7.67 20.72 -6.18
CA ILE A 156 -7.61 20.81 -4.74
C ILE A 156 -6.73 22.03 -4.43
N HIS A 157 -7.35 23.18 -4.17
CA HIS A 157 -6.67 24.33 -3.60
C HIS A 157 -6.16 23.94 -2.19
N PRO A 158 -4.85 23.74 -1.98
CA PRO A 158 -4.30 23.15 -0.74
C PRO A 158 -4.35 24.10 0.47
N GLU A 159 -4.90 25.31 0.32
CA GLU A 159 -4.72 26.40 1.28
C GLU A 159 -5.74 26.41 2.43
N ARG A 160 -6.78 25.56 2.37
CA ARG A 160 -7.88 25.57 3.35
C ARG A 160 -8.06 24.30 4.18
N ASN A 161 -7.13 23.33 4.15
CA ASN A 161 -7.30 22.09 4.91
C ASN A 161 -6.62 22.15 6.30
N PRO A 162 -7.35 22.01 7.43
CA PRO A 162 -6.78 22.03 8.79
C PRO A 162 -5.67 21.00 9.00
N VAL A 163 -5.72 19.87 8.29
CA VAL A 163 -4.71 18.82 8.37
C VAL A 163 -3.36 19.28 7.77
N LEU A 164 -3.35 20.13 6.74
CA LEU A 164 -2.13 20.74 6.19
C LEU A 164 -1.51 21.77 7.15
N LYS A 165 -2.32 22.48 7.97
CA LYS A 165 -1.81 23.37 9.02
C LYS A 165 -1.11 22.60 10.14
N VAL A 166 -1.66 21.45 10.53
CA VAL A 166 -1.05 20.60 11.55
C VAL A 166 0.25 19.99 11.01
N PHE A 167 0.26 19.54 9.76
CA PHE A 167 1.45 18.96 9.14
C PHE A 167 2.58 19.98 8.91
N ARG A 168 2.25 21.20 8.44
CA ARG A 168 3.21 22.33 8.33
C ARG A 168 3.73 22.85 9.67
N ARG A 169 3.01 22.59 10.76
CA ARG A 169 3.45 22.94 12.12
C ARG A 169 4.37 21.88 12.71
N LEU A 170 4.16 20.60 12.36
CA LEU A 170 5.00 19.48 12.82
C LEU A 170 6.32 19.37 12.04
N PHE A 171 6.27 19.53 10.73
CA PHE A 171 7.45 19.64 9.88
C PHE A 171 7.63 21.10 9.51
N LYS A 172 8.74 21.73 9.93
CA LYS A 172 9.15 23.06 9.46
C LYS A 172 9.48 23.01 7.96
N ILE A 173 8.43 22.92 7.14
CA ILE A 173 8.53 23.00 5.69
C ILE A 173 8.41 24.47 5.36
N THR A 174 9.51 25.03 4.87
CA THR A 174 9.64 26.44 4.52
C THR A 174 8.55 26.81 3.49
N PRO A 175 7.85 27.95 3.64
CA PRO A 175 6.65 28.25 2.85
C PRO A 175 6.91 28.79 1.44
N ASN A 176 8.16 28.76 0.96
CA ASN A 176 8.53 29.50 -0.24
C ASN A 176 8.95 28.55 -1.36
N TYR A 177 7.95 28.14 -2.14
CA TYR A 177 8.16 27.82 -3.54
C TYR A 177 8.01 29.14 -4.29
N VAL A 178 9.14 29.78 -4.64
CA VAL A 178 9.17 30.96 -5.49
C VAL A 178 10.01 30.64 -6.70
N ASP A 179 9.38 30.83 -7.85
CA ASP A 179 9.89 30.77 -9.21
C ASP A 179 11.40 30.96 -9.39
N GLY A 180 12.06 29.87 -9.80
CA GLY A 180 12.81 29.89 -11.05
C GLY A 180 14.05 30.80 -11.19
N LYS A 181 14.69 31.29 -10.12
CA LYS A 181 16.03 31.92 -10.23
C LYS A 181 16.97 31.48 -9.12
N PHE A 182 18.03 30.80 -9.53
CA PHE A 182 19.18 30.38 -8.75
C PHE A 182 20.16 31.57 -8.57
N PHE A 183 20.78 31.67 -7.40
CA PHE A 183 21.84 32.61 -6.96
C PHE A 183 21.43 34.00 -6.48
N LEU A 184 21.62 34.27 -5.17
CA LEU A 184 22.89 34.77 -4.62
C LEU A 184 23.21 34.04 -3.30
#